data_AF-A0A9D6ULA8-F1
#
_entry.id   AF-A0A9D6ULA8-F1
#
_cell.length_a   1.000
_cell.length_b   1.000
_cell.length_c   1.000
_cell.angle_alpha   90.00
_cell.angle_beta   90.00
_cell.angle_gamma   90.00
#
_symmetry.space_group_name_H-M   'P 1'
#
loop_
_entity.id
_entity.type
_entity.pdbx_description
1 polymer ?
#
loop_
_entity_poly.entity_id
_entity_poly.type
_entity_poly.pdbx_seq_one_letter_code
_entity_poly.pdbx_strand_id
1 'polypeptide(L)'
;MSEHKQNPDPTAPGTAVMTENVDYDRREARAGVVAGVSAATVVMLVAMIVGVYWLYTVAFEQVEHDQYTGVASKELLAIQAREDEQLHKYAYIDKEKGLIRLPIDRAMEIVAAEFKAGTVSYNTKSYPVKVELPGGAAAPPQPAVPSPAATQPPAAAHK
;
A
#
# COMPACT_ATOMS: atom_id res chain seq x y z
N MET A 1 32.95 -22.13 90.48
CA MET A 1 32.82 -21.45 89.17
C MET A 1 31.78 -22.22 88.40
N SER A 2 30.53 -21.76 88.47
CA SER A 2 29.38 -22.44 87.88
C SER A 2 28.75 -21.47 86.89
N GLU A 3 28.85 -21.80 85.61
CA GLU A 3 28.23 -21.07 84.50
C GLU A 3 26.72 -20.99 84.69
N HIS A 4 26.21 -19.76 84.61
CA HIS A 4 24.78 -19.48 84.63
C HIS A 4 24.25 -19.69 83.20
N LYS A 5 23.62 -20.84 82.92
CA LYS A 5 22.83 -21.02 81.70
C LYS A 5 21.62 -20.10 81.79
N GLN A 6 21.60 -19.08 80.94
CA GLN A 6 20.54 -18.08 80.85
C GLN A 6 19.35 -18.70 80.11
N ASN A 7 18.20 -18.79 80.79
CA ASN A 7 16.95 -19.28 80.24
C ASN A 7 16.29 -18.12 79.44
N PRO A 8 15.92 -18.27 78.16
CA PRO A 8 15.30 -17.19 77.41
C PRO A 8 13.85 -16.96 77.88
N ASP A 9 13.56 -15.70 78.22
CA ASP A 9 12.27 -15.16 78.67
C ASP A 9 11.25 -15.14 77.51
N PRO A 10 10.05 -15.73 77.66
CA PRO A 10 9.00 -15.74 76.63
C PRO A 10 8.19 -14.44 76.54
N THR A 11 8.54 -13.38 77.28
CA THR A 11 7.71 -12.15 77.38
C THR A 11 8.22 -10.98 76.53
N ALA A 12 9.20 -11.19 75.65
CA ALA A 12 9.61 -10.17 74.69
C ALA A 12 8.48 -9.94 73.64
N PRO A 13 8.00 -8.70 73.41
CA PRO A 13 6.99 -8.37 72.41
C PRO A 13 7.55 -8.42 70.97
N GLY A 14 8.27 -9.49 70.65
CA GLY A 14 8.91 -9.74 69.35
C GLY A 14 8.94 -11.21 68.93
N THR A 15 8.34 -12.13 69.70
CA THR A 15 8.36 -13.58 69.38
C THR A 15 6.99 -14.26 69.50
N ALA A 16 5.91 -13.50 69.41
CA ALA A 16 4.57 -14.06 69.31
C ALA A 16 4.08 -14.01 67.85
N VAL A 17 3.97 -15.22 67.29
CA VAL A 17 3.03 -15.59 66.25
C VAL A 17 3.37 -15.17 64.80
N MET A 18 4.43 -15.77 64.25
CA MET A 18 4.36 -16.22 62.85
C MET A 18 3.49 -17.50 62.82
N THR A 19 2.19 -17.35 63.06
CA THR A 19 1.21 -18.40 62.74
C THR A 19 1.04 -18.48 61.24
N GLU A 20 0.79 -19.71 60.80
CA GLU A 20 0.46 -20.10 59.45
C GLU A 20 1.61 -19.94 58.45
N ASN A 21 2.44 -20.98 58.45
CA ASN A 21 2.59 -21.70 57.18
C ASN A 21 1.18 -21.91 56.62
N VAL A 22 0.75 -21.03 55.72
CA VAL A 22 -0.50 -21.21 54.97
C VAL A 22 -0.27 -22.46 54.12
N ASP A 23 -0.63 -23.60 54.69
CA ASP A 23 -0.56 -24.89 54.03
C ASP A 23 -1.70 -24.90 53.00
N TYR A 24 -1.42 -24.30 51.85
CA TYR A 24 -2.31 -24.30 50.71
C TYR A 24 -2.49 -25.75 50.26
N ASP A 25 -3.60 -26.37 50.66
CA ASP A 25 -3.95 -27.71 50.22
C ASP A 25 -4.11 -27.69 48.69
N ARG A 26 -3.13 -28.26 47.99
CA ARG A 26 -3.11 -28.39 46.53
C ARG A 26 -4.29 -29.22 46.00
N ARG A 27 -5.07 -29.87 46.88
CA ARG A 27 -6.31 -30.59 46.54
C ARG A 27 -7.56 -29.73 46.69
N GLU A 28 -7.57 -28.71 47.56
CA GLU A 28 -8.70 -27.76 47.70
C GLU A 28 -8.69 -26.73 46.56
N ALA A 29 -7.52 -26.15 46.28
CA ALA A 29 -7.32 -25.47 45.01
C ALA A 29 -7.25 -26.55 43.93
N ARG A 30 -8.32 -26.76 43.17
CA ARG A 30 -8.31 -27.64 41.99
C ARG A 30 -7.32 -27.07 40.95
N ALA A 31 -6.02 -27.22 41.18
CA ALA A 31 -4.96 -26.55 40.44
C ALA A 31 -5.02 -26.92 38.95
N GLY A 32 -5.43 -28.14 38.63
CA GLY A 32 -5.71 -28.56 37.26
C GLY A 32 -6.89 -27.81 36.61
N VAL A 33 -7.94 -27.49 37.37
CA VAL A 33 -9.07 -26.69 36.87
C VAL A 33 -8.65 -25.24 36.69
N VAL A 34 -7.95 -24.65 37.66
CA VAL A 34 -7.46 -23.26 37.56
C VAL A 34 -6.48 -23.10 36.39
N ALA A 35 -5.56 -24.05 36.22
CA ALA A 35 -4.63 -24.08 35.08
C ALA A 35 -5.36 -24.32 33.74
N GLY A 36 -6.39 -25.16 33.74
CA GLY A 36 -7.22 -25.37 32.54
C GLY A 36 -7.99 -24.12 32.13
N VAL A 37 -8.58 -23.41 33.09
CA VAL A 37 -9.32 -22.15 32.85
C VAL A 37 -8.40 -21.04 32.35
N SER A 38 -7.20 -20.91 32.93
CA SER A 38 -6.23 -19.91 32.46
C SER A 38 -5.73 -20.24 31.06
N ALA A 39 -5.40 -21.49 30.77
CA ALA A 39 -5.01 -21.93 29.43
C ALA A 39 -6.14 -21.71 28.40
N ALA A 40 -7.39 -22.04 28.75
CA ALA A 40 -8.55 -21.81 27.88
C ALA A 40 -8.75 -20.33 27.57
N THR A 41 -8.58 -19.45 28.57
CA THR A 41 -8.67 -17.99 28.37
C THR A 41 -7.62 -17.48 27.40
N VAL A 42 -6.37 -17.95 27.52
CA VAL A 42 -5.29 -17.57 26.60
C VAL A 42 -5.58 -18.08 25.19
N VAL A 43 -6.02 -19.32 25.04
CA VAL A 43 -6.38 -19.90 23.73
C VAL A 43 -7.54 -19.12 23.10
N MET A 44 -8.55 -18.75 23.88
CA MET A 44 -9.67 -17.93 23.40
C MET A 44 -9.20 -16.56 22.91
N LEU A 45 -8.29 -15.92 23.63
CA LEU A 45 -7.71 -14.64 23.23
C LEU A 45 -6.88 -14.76 21.95
N VAL A 46 -6.07 -15.81 21.83
CA VAL A 46 -5.32 -16.11 20.59
C VAL A 46 -6.27 -16.37 19.44
N ALA A 47 -7.34 -17.15 19.65
CA ALA A 47 -8.35 -17.42 18.63
C ALA A 47 -9.06 -16.14 18.17
N MET A 48 -9.34 -15.21 19.09
CA MET A 48 -9.90 -13.90 18.75
C MET A 48 -8.92 -13.09 17.90
N ILE A 49 -7.63 -13.05 18.25
CA ILE A 49 -6.61 -12.35 17.46
C ILE A 49 -6.49 -12.97 16.06
N VAL A 50 -6.43 -14.30 15.96
CA VAL A 50 -6.37 -15.02 14.67
C VAL A 50 -7.65 -14.77 13.87
N GLY A 51 -8.81 -14.79 14.49
CA GLY A 51 -10.09 -14.51 13.84
C GLY A 51 -10.16 -13.09 13.28
N VAL A 52 -9.70 -12.10 14.05
CA VAL A 52 -9.61 -10.71 13.58
C VAL A 52 -8.57 -10.57 12.48
N TYR A 53 -7.40 -11.20 12.61
CA TYR A 53 -6.38 -11.20 11.55
C TYR A 53 -6.90 -11.86 10.27
N TRP A 54 -7.61 -12.98 10.38
CA TRP A 54 -8.22 -13.65 9.25
C TRP A 54 -9.33 -12.81 8.61
N LEU A 55 -10.20 -12.19 9.42
CA LEU A 55 -11.22 -11.25 8.94
C LEU A 55 -10.58 -10.05 8.23
N TYR A 56 -9.50 -9.50 8.81
CA TYR A 56 -8.77 -8.37 8.27
C TYR A 56 -8.10 -8.73 6.94
N THR A 57 -7.40 -9.85 6.87
CA THR A 57 -6.73 -10.31 5.64
C THR A 57 -7.72 -10.63 4.51
N VAL A 58 -8.90 -11.18 4.82
CA VAL A 58 -9.93 -11.44 3.81
C VAL A 58 -10.62 -10.13 3.37
N ALA A 59 -10.91 -9.21 4.29
CA ALA A 59 -11.71 -8.02 4.01
C ALA A 59 -10.89 -6.81 3.51
N PHE A 60 -9.71 -6.57 4.07
CA PHE A 60 -8.90 -5.37 3.81
C PHE A 60 -7.80 -5.63 2.78
N GLU A 61 -7.10 -6.77 2.85
CA GLU A 61 -6.00 -7.04 1.92
C GLU A 61 -6.47 -7.09 0.46
N GLN A 62 -7.70 -7.55 0.18
CA GLN A 62 -8.28 -7.48 -1.16
C GLN A 62 -8.58 -6.05 -1.61
N VAL A 63 -9.02 -5.19 -0.70
CA VAL A 63 -9.36 -3.79 -1.00
C VAL A 63 -8.11 -2.96 -1.19
N GLU A 64 -7.08 -3.16 -0.37
CA GLU A 64 -5.80 -2.46 -0.48
C GLU A 64 -4.96 -2.97 -1.66
N HIS A 65 -4.95 -4.27 -1.97
CA HIS A 65 -4.27 -4.75 -3.18
C HIS A 65 -4.93 -4.24 -4.47
N ASP A 66 -6.27 -4.15 -4.51
CA ASP A 66 -7.02 -3.53 -5.61
C ASP A 66 -6.69 -2.04 -5.76
N GLN A 67 -6.48 -1.33 -4.64
CA GLN A 67 -6.21 0.12 -4.66
C GLN A 67 -4.75 0.45 -4.95
N TYR A 68 -3.79 -0.37 -4.51
CA TYR A 68 -2.37 0.02 -4.50
C TYR A 68 -1.45 -0.74 -5.47
N THR A 69 -1.80 -1.92 -6.01
CA THR A 69 -0.81 -2.69 -6.81
C THR A 69 -1.35 -3.43 -8.04
N GLY A 70 -2.63 -3.78 -8.09
CA GLY A 70 -3.07 -4.80 -9.06
C GLY A 70 -3.41 -4.30 -10.47
N VAL A 71 -4.28 -3.32 -10.60
CA VAL A 71 -4.93 -3.00 -11.88
C VAL A 71 -5.28 -1.53 -11.85
N ALA A 72 -5.06 -0.82 -12.96
CA ALA A 72 -5.50 0.55 -13.16
C ALA A 72 -6.77 0.86 -12.34
N SER A 73 -6.63 1.76 -11.35
CA SER A 73 -7.68 2.20 -10.41
C SER A 73 -9.05 2.07 -11.07
N LYS A 74 -10.04 1.46 -10.42
CA LYS A 74 -11.38 1.21 -11.01
C LYS A 74 -11.96 2.42 -11.74
N GLU A 75 -11.56 3.62 -11.33
CA GLU A 75 -11.79 4.89 -12.02
C GLU A 75 -11.18 4.98 -13.43
N LEU A 76 -9.92 4.62 -13.64
CA LEU A 76 -9.27 4.52 -14.95
C LEU A 76 -9.99 3.55 -15.88
N LEU A 77 -10.39 2.38 -15.39
CA LEU A 77 -11.19 1.42 -16.18
C LEU A 77 -12.56 2.01 -16.54
N ALA A 78 -13.19 2.75 -15.62
CA ALA A 78 -14.46 3.42 -15.88
C ALA A 78 -14.32 4.58 -16.88
N ILE A 79 -13.22 5.33 -16.84
CA ILE A 79 -12.89 6.37 -17.82
C ILE A 79 -12.65 5.72 -19.19
N GLN A 80 -11.83 4.67 -19.25
CA GLN A 80 -11.51 3.98 -20.50
C GLN A 80 -12.77 3.37 -21.14
N ALA A 81 -13.66 2.77 -20.34
CA ALA A 81 -14.93 2.26 -20.86
C ALA A 81 -15.83 3.36 -21.45
N ARG A 82 -15.84 4.55 -20.84
CA ARG A 82 -16.57 5.72 -21.38
C ARG A 82 -15.92 6.25 -22.65
N GLU A 83 -14.59 6.29 -22.70
CA GLU A 83 -13.83 6.69 -23.88
C GLU A 83 -14.11 5.75 -25.05
N ASP A 84 -14.03 4.44 -24.82
CA ASP A 84 -14.31 3.41 -25.83
C ASP A 84 -15.75 3.54 -26.36
N GLU A 85 -16.73 3.78 -25.49
CA GLU A 85 -18.10 4.01 -25.89
C GLU A 85 -18.24 5.27 -26.76
N GLN A 86 -17.48 6.32 -26.47
CA GLN A 86 -17.53 7.57 -27.25
C GLN A 86 -16.77 7.47 -28.59
N LEU A 87 -15.68 6.71 -28.65
CA LEU A 87 -14.80 6.59 -29.81
C LEU A 87 -15.29 5.56 -30.83
N HIS A 88 -15.96 4.49 -30.39
CA HIS A 88 -16.33 3.37 -31.26
C HIS A 88 -17.82 3.32 -31.62
N LYS A 89 -18.65 4.24 -31.11
CA LYS A 89 -20.10 4.27 -31.42
C LYS A 89 -20.51 5.50 -32.20
N TYR A 90 -21.50 5.30 -33.07
CA TYR A 90 -22.20 6.38 -33.75
C TYR A 90 -23.12 7.10 -32.75
N ALA A 91 -23.06 8.43 -32.76
CA ALA A 91 -23.95 9.27 -31.97
C ALA A 91 -24.21 10.60 -32.67
N TYR A 92 -25.36 11.21 -32.43
CA TYR A 92 -25.60 12.59 -32.87
C TYR A 92 -24.97 13.55 -31.87
N ILE A 93 -24.13 14.47 -32.33
CA ILE A 93 -23.57 15.56 -31.51
C ILE A 93 -24.59 16.69 -31.44
N ASP A 94 -25.17 17.07 -32.57
CA ASP A 94 -26.20 18.10 -32.68
C ASP A 94 -27.20 17.68 -33.76
N LYS A 95 -28.43 17.37 -33.34
CA LYS A 95 -29.48 16.88 -34.23
C LYS A 95 -30.06 17.97 -35.12
N GLU A 96 -30.09 19.22 -34.65
CA GLU A 96 -30.65 20.34 -35.40
C GLU A 96 -29.74 20.72 -36.58
N LYS A 97 -28.42 20.57 -36.38
CA LYS A 97 -27.40 20.82 -37.41
C LYS A 97 -27.00 19.57 -38.21
N GLY A 98 -27.56 18.40 -37.88
CA GLY A 98 -27.22 17.13 -38.53
C GLY A 98 -25.77 16.67 -38.30
N LEU A 99 -25.11 17.13 -37.23
CA LEU A 99 -23.75 16.76 -36.89
C LEU A 99 -23.72 15.39 -36.21
N ILE A 100 -23.06 14.43 -36.87
CA ILE A 100 -22.93 13.04 -36.43
C ILE A 100 -21.48 12.76 -36.04
N ARG A 101 -21.30 12.07 -34.92
CA ARG A 101 -20.03 11.46 -34.52
C ARG A 101 -19.83 10.15 -35.28
N LEU A 102 -18.69 10.07 -35.96
CA LEU A 102 -18.24 8.88 -36.67
C LEU A 102 -17.29 8.07 -35.76
N PRO A 103 -17.44 6.73 -35.66
CA PRO A 103 -16.47 5.88 -34.98
C PRO A 103 -15.07 6.02 -35.57
N ILE A 104 -14.06 5.97 -34.70
CA ILE A 104 -12.67 6.22 -35.10
C ILE A 104 -12.18 5.23 -36.15
N ASP A 105 -12.56 3.94 -36.04
CA ASP A 105 -12.19 2.92 -37.02
C ASP A 105 -12.68 3.29 -38.42
N ARG A 106 -13.92 3.78 -38.51
CA ARG A 106 -14.48 4.20 -39.78
C ARG A 106 -13.90 5.50 -40.31
N ALA A 107 -13.59 6.45 -39.43
CA ALA A 107 -12.90 7.67 -39.81
C ALA A 107 -11.53 7.34 -40.43
N MET A 108 -10.77 6.45 -39.80
CA MET A 108 -9.46 6.01 -40.30
C MET A 108 -9.57 5.33 -41.67
N GLU A 109 -10.57 4.47 -41.87
CA GLU A 109 -10.80 3.83 -43.17
C GLU A 109 -11.13 4.84 -44.28
N ILE A 110 -11.96 5.84 -43.99
CA ILE A 110 -12.32 6.89 -44.96
C ILE A 110 -11.08 7.71 -45.31
N VAL A 111 -10.31 8.15 -44.31
CA VAL A 111 -9.08 8.92 -44.53
C VAL A 111 -8.06 8.10 -45.32
N ALA A 112 -7.90 6.80 -45.03
CA ALA A 112 -7.02 5.93 -45.80
C ALA A 112 -7.49 5.74 -47.25
N ALA A 113 -8.81 5.69 -47.47
CA ALA A 113 -9.40 5.63 -48.81
C ALA A 113 -9.20 6.94 -49.59
N GLU A 114 -9.41 8.10 -48.94
CA GLU A 114 -9.16 9.42 -49.53
C GLU A 114 -7.68 9.63 -49.87
N PHE A 115 -6.78 9.13 -49.01
CA PHE A 115 -5.34 9.15 -49.28
C PHE A 115 -5.00 8.31 -50.53
N LYS A 116 -5.57 7.10 -50.66
CA LYS A 116 -5.41 6.27 -51.86
C LYS A 116 -6.04 6.92 -53.10
N ALA A 117 -7.15 7.63 -52.94
CA ALA A 117 -7.82 8.38 -54.00
C ALA A 117 -7.14 9.72 -54.33
N GLY A 118 -6.09 10.10 -53.58
CA GLY A 118 -5.34 11.35 -53.79
C GLY A 118 -6.13 12.63 -53.46
N THR A 119 -7.23 12.52 -52.71
CA THR A 119 -8.15 13.63 -52.41
C THR A 119 -7.88 14.29 -51.05
N VAL A 120 -6.71 14.02 -50.46
CA VAL A 120 -6.36 14.50 -49.13
C VAL A 120 -6.00 15.99 -49.13
N SER A 121 -6.70 16.76 -48.29
CA SER A 121 -6.52 18.21 -48.17
C SER A 121 -5.35 18.63 -47.25
N TYR A 122 -4.62 17.69 -46.65
CA TYR A 122 -3.55 17.97 -45.69
C TYR A 122 -2.15 17.69 -46.28
N ASN A 123 -1.12 18.28 -45.66
CA ASN A 123 0.26 18.16 -46.12
C ASN A 123 0.77 16.72 -45.88
N THR A 124 0.92 15.95 -46.96
CA THR A 124 1.39 14.57 -46.96
C THR A 124 2.91 14.43 -47.13
N LYS A 125 3.67 15.53 -47.00
CA LYS A 125 5.13 15.48 -47.10
C LYS A 125 5.69 14.53 -46.04
N SER A 126 6.31 13.45 -46.51
CA SER A 126 7.11 12.58 -45.66
C SER A 126 8.36 13.33 -45.25
N TYR A 127 8.42 13.75 -43.99
CA TYR A 127 9.66 14.26 -43.42
C TYR A 127 10.59 13.07 -43.14
N PRO A 128 11.88 13.16 -43.48
CA PRO A 128 12.81 12.11 -43.12
C PRO A 128 12.81 11.97 -41.60
N VAL A 129 12.47 10.77 -41.10
CA VAL A 129 12.59 10.44 -39.68
C VAL A 129 14.05 10.65 -39.30
N LYS A 130 14.29 11.57 -38.36
CA LYS A 130 15.63 11.80 -37.83
C LYS A 130 16.00 10.55 -37.06
N VAL A 131 16.86 9.72 -37.64
CA VAL A 131 17.39 8.51 -37.00
C VAL A 131 18.01 8.95 -35.68
N GLU A 132 17.41 8.53 -34.57
CA GLU A 132 17.94 8.79 -33.24
C GLU A 132 19.36 8.22 -33.21
N LEU A 133 20.33 9.06 -32.85
CA LEU A 133 21.66 8.58 -32.52
C LEU A 133 21.50 7.50 -31.43
N PRO A 134 22.25 6.39 -31.50
CA PRO A 134 22.15 5.30 -30.54
C PRO A 134 22.46 5.79 -29.13
N GLY A 135 21.40 6.14 -28.41
CA GLY A 135 21.41 6.68 -27.05
C GLY A 135 20.17 6.29 -26.24
N GLY A 136 19.33 5.40 -26.79
CA GLY A 136 18.30 4.71 -26.03
C GLY A 136 18.91 3.52 -25.27
N ALA A 137 18.91 3.60 -23.94
CA ALA A 137 19.08 2.53 -22.93
C ALA A 137 20.23 1.50 -23.06
N ALA A 138 21.11 1.59 -24.07
CA ALA A 138 22.21 0.65 -24.31
C ALA A 138 23.52 1.36 -24.64
N ALA A 139 23.75 2.55 -24.08
CA ALA A 139 25.03 3.24 -24.23
C ALA A 139 26.09 2.64 -23.27
N PRO A 140 27.28 2.23 -23.74
CA PRO A 140 28.42 1.95 -22.87
C PRO A 140 28.85 3.24 -22.13
N PRO A 141 29.50 3.15 -20.94
CA PRO A 141 29.74 4.29 -20.08
C PRO A 141 30.56 5.36 -20.79
N GLN A 142 29.96 6.54 -20.93
CA GLN A 142 30.59 7.67 -21.59
C GLN A 142 31.57 8.38 -20.63
N PRO A 143 32.80 8.72 -21.05
CA PRO A 143 33.76 9.41 -20.21
C PRO A 143 33.23 10.78 -19.78
N ALA A 144 33.33 11.09 -18.49
CA ALA A 144 32.87 12.33 -17.90
C ALA A 144 33.58 13.54 -18.51
N VAL A 145 32.82 14.44 -19.13
CA VAL A 145 33.25 15.80 -19.45
C VAL A 145 32.86 16.74 -18.29
N PRO A 146 33.75 17.65 -17.86
CA PRO A 146 33.55 18.47 -16.67
C PRO A 146 32.45 19.53 -16.86
N SER A 147 31.54 19.61 -15.89
CA SER A 147 30.43 20.57 -15.84
C SER A 147 30.91 22.03 -15.81
N PRO A 148 30.36 22.92 -16.65
CA PRO A 148 30.58 24.36 -16.51
C PRO A 148 29.83 24.90 -15.28
N ALA A 149 30.58 25.63 -14.46
CA ALA A 149 30.16 26.21 -13.19
C ALA A 149 28.93 27.12 -13.31
N ALA A 150 28.05 27.00 -12.32
CA ALA A 150 26.83 27.79 -12.14
C ALA A 150 27.12 29.29 -12.06
N THR A 151 26.43 30.06 -12.91
CA THR A 151 26.35 31.51 -12.87
C THR A 151 25.63 31.96 -11.59
N GLN A 152 26.34 32.66 -10.71
CA GLN A 152 25.79 33.27 -9.50
C GLN A 152 24.84 34.43 -9.84
N PRO A 153 23.76 34.68 -9.06
CA PRO A 153 22.85 35.80 -9.26
C PRO A 153 23.44 37.14 -8.79
N PRO A 154 23.02 38.29 -9.37
CA PRO A 154 23.61 39.58 -9.08
C PRO A 154 23.22 40.12 -7.69
N ALA A 155 24.24 40.40 -6.87
CA ALA A 155 24.10 41.09 -5.59
C ALA A 155 23.98 42.61 -5.80
N ALA A 156 23.01 43.21 -5.10
CA ALA A 156 22.68 44.61 -5.09
C ALA A 156 23.85 45.50 -4.61
N ALA A 157 24.04 46.63 -5.30
CA ALA A 157 25.02 47.66 -4.95
C ALA A 157 24.53 48.50 -3.76
N HIS A 158 25.36 48.56 -2.71
CA HIS A 158 25.30 49.56 -1.65
C HIS A 158 25.75 50.94 -2.18
N LYS A 159 25.08 51.99 -1.71
CA LYS A 159 25.51 53.39 -1.75
C LYS A 159 25.74 53.85 -0.32
#